data_AF-A0A3M1WWP9-F1
#
_entry.id   AF-A0A3M1WWP9-F1
#
_cell.length_a   1.000
_cell.length_b   1.000
_cell.length_c   1.000
_cell.angle_alpha   90.00
_cell.angle_beta   90.00
_cell.angle_gamma   90.00
#
_symmetry.space_group_name_H-M   'P 1'
#
loop_
_entity.id
_entity.type
_entity.pdbx_description
1 polymer ?
#
loop_
_entity_poly.entity_id
_entity_poly.type
_entity_poly.pdbx_seq_one_letter_code
_entity_poly.pdbx_strand_id
1 'polypeptide(L)'
;MLLFLVTFFSIYGGANLYFYYRLRSAVDLPLIASVLIGFFLFFLTLCPVLIRLLERAGAGTVARIIAFPGYFWMGFLFLFLAASLFFFLAGIFIGLPASL
;
A
#
# COMPACT_ATOMS: atom_id res chain seq x y z
N MET A 1 9.80 6.89 18.34
CA MET A 1 9.59 5.68 17.52
C MET A 1 8.12 5.34 17.35
N LEU A 2 7.31 5.34 18.42
CA LEU A 2 5.87 5.05 18.34
C LEU A 2 5.14 5.99 17.37
N LEU A 3 5.34 7.31 17.47
CA LEU A 3 4.68 8.28 16.58
C LEU A 3 5.00 8.05 15.09
N PHE A 4 6.26 7.72 14.76
CA PHE A 4 6.63 7.34 13.39
C PHE A 4 5.88 6.09 12.93
N LEU A 5 5.84 5.02 13.74
CA LEU A 5 5.14 3.79 13.39
C LEU A 5 3.64 4.05 13.22
N VAL A 6 3.00 4.77 14.14
CA VAL A 6 1.58 5.08 14.09
C VAL A 6 1.24 5.89 12.84
N THR A 7 1.98 6.96 12.58
CA THR A 7 1.77 7.78 11.38
C THR A 7 2.01 6.97 10.11
N PHE A 8 3.10 6.21 10.06
CA PHE A 8 3.43 5.38 8.91
C PHE A 8 2.35 4.33 8.65
N PHE A 9 1.94 3.55 9.65
CA PHE A 9 0.91 2.54 9.49
C PHE A 9 -0.47 3.13 9.17
N SER A 10 -0.79 4.31 9.70
CA SER A 10 -2.06 4.98 9.38
C SER A 10 -2.10 5.40 7.90
N ILE A 11 -1.07 6.11 7.43
CA ILE A 11 -1.02 6.62 6.06
C ILE A 11 -0.83 5.46 5.07
N TYR A 12 0.18 4.62 5.30
CA TYR A 12 0.54 3.56 4.38
C TYR A 12 -0.46 2.40 4.41
N GLY A 13 -0.93 2.00 5.60
CA GLY A 13 -1.99 1.01 5.72
C GLY A 13 -3.30 1.51 5.12
N GLY A 14 -3.64 2.79 5.34
CA GLY A 14 -4.78 3.44 4.69
C GLY A 14 -4.68 3.43 3.16
N ALA A 15 -3.50 3.73 2.61
CA ALA A 15 -3.25 3.67 1.17
C ALA A 15 -3.40 2.25 0.59
N ASN A 16 -2.90 1.22 1.30
CA ASN A 16 -3.07 -0.18 0.90
C ASN A 16 -4.55 -0.60 0.91
N LEU A 17 -5.31 -0.19 1.94
CA LEU A 17 -6.74 -0.45 2.02
C LEU A 17 -7.50 0.26 0.90
N TYR A 18 -7.19 1.52 0.64
CA TYR A 18 -7.78 2.29 -0.47
C TYR A 18 -7.52 1.62 -1.82
N PHE A 19 -6.27 1.22 -2.08
CA PHE A 19 -5.90 0.47 -3.29
C PHE A 19 -6.69 -0.84 -3.40
N TYR A 20 -6.81 -1.60 -2.31
CA TYR A 20 -7.56 -2.85 -2.29
C TYR A 20 -9.04 -2.66 -2.65
N TYR A 21 -9.70 -1.68 -2.03
CA TYR A 21 -11.11 -1.39 -2.33
C TYR A 21 -11.27 -0.94 -3.78
N ARG A 22 -10.36 -0.11 -4.27
CA ARG A 22 -10.41 0.39 -5.64
C ARG A 22 -10.18 -0.72 -6.67
N LEU A 23 -9.28 -1.65 -6.38
CA LEU A 23 -9.05 -2.83 -7.20
C LEU A 23 -10.30 -3.71 -7.25
N ARG A 24 -10.92 -3.96 -6.10
CA ARG A 24 -12.15 -4.77 -6.01
C ARG A 24 -13.36 -4.12 -6.68
N SER A 25 -13.43 -2.79 -6.72
CA SER A 25 -14.48 -2.09 -7.47
C SER A 25 -14.24 -2.06 -8.97
N ALA A 26 -12.97 -2.12 -9.41
CA ALA A 26 -12.60 -2.08 -10.82
C ALA A 26 -12.58 -3.45 -11.49
N VAL A 27 -12.39 -4.52 -10.70
CA VAL A 27 -12.25 -5.89 -11.18
C VAL A 27 -13.09 -6.82 -10.30
N ASP A 28 -13.93 -7.64 -10.92
CA ASP A 28 -14.66 -8.70 -10.23
C ASP A 28 -13.67 -9.78 -9.75
N LEU A 29 -13.23 -9.63 -8.50
CA LEU A 29 -12.29 -10.56 -7.87
C LEU A 29 -13.05 -11.69 -7.15
N PRO A 30 -12.75 -12.96 -7.45
CA PRO A 30 -13.28 -14.07 -6.65
C PRO A 30 -12.76 -13.98 -5.21
N LEU A 31 -13.53 -14.49 -4.25
CA LEU A 31 -13.25 -14.36 -2.82
C LEU A 31 -11.82 -14.80 -2.44
N ILE A 32 -11.36 -15.92 -3.00
CA ILE A 32 -10.01 -16.46 -2.75
C ILE A 32 -8.93 -15.46 -3.20
N ALA A 33 -9.04 -14.90 -4.41
CA ALA A 33 -8.09 -13.90 -4.90
C ALA A 33 -8.12 -12.64 -4.04
N SER A 34 -9.33 -12.19 -3.65
CA SER A 34 -9.52 -11.05 -2.75
C SER A 34 -8.79 -11.24 -1.42
N VAL A 35 -8.95 -12.40 -0.78
CA VAL A 35 -8.28 -12.72 0.48
C VAL A 35 -6.75 -12.79 0.31
N LEU A 36 -6.26 -13.46 -0.74
CA LEU A 36 -4.82 -13.55 -1.00
C LEU A 36 -4.18 -12.19 -1.22
N ILE A 37 -4.83 -11.30 -1.98
CA ILE A 37 -4.36 -9.93 -2.19
C ILE A 37 -4.36 -9.17 -0.86
N GLY A 38 -5.42 -9.29 -0.05
CA GLY A 38 -5.48 -8.66 1.27
C GLY A 38 -4.32 -9.07 2.18
N PHE A 39 -4.00 -10.37 2.24
CA PHE A 39 -2.84 -10.88 2.97
C PHE A 39 -1.52 -10.34 2.42
N PHE A 40 -1.37 -10.29 1.10
CA PHE A 40 -0.17 -9.76 0.46
C PHE A 40 0.07 -8.28 0.79
N LEU A 41 -0.97 -7.45 0.71
CA LEU A 41 -0.90 -6.02 1.05
C LEU A 41 -0.63 -5.80 2.54
N PHE A 42 -1.20 -6.64 3.41
CA PHE A 42 -0.90 -6.62 4.84
C PHE A 42 0.59 -6.91 5.10
N PHE A 43 1.15 -7.93 4.43
CA PHE A 43 2.57 -8.25 4.57
C PHE A 43 3.47 -7.11 4.07
N LEU A 44 3.13 -6.49 2.94
CA LEU A 44 3.82 -5.32 2.41
C LEU A 44 3.75 -4.11 3.33
N THR A 45 2.65 -3.96 4.07
CA THR A 45 2.49 -2.96 5.12
C THR A 45 3.51 -3.16 6.25
N LEU A 46 3.80 -4.42 6.60
CA LEU A 46 4.73 -4.80 7.65
C LEU A 46 6.21 -4.87 7.21
N CYS A 47 6.50 -4.89 5.90
CA CYS A 47 7.87 -4.97 5.37
C CYS A 47 8.90 -4.09 6.08
N PRO A 48 8.65 -2.79 6.38
CA PRO A 48 9.63 -1.92 7.02
C PRO A 48 10.04 -2.36 8.41
N VAL A 49 9.09 -2.94 9.16
CA VAL A 49 9.35 -3.50 10.48
C VAL A 49 10.11 -4.80 10.34
N LEU A 50 9.71 -5.67 9.41
CA LEU A 50 10.38 -6.94 9.15
C LEU A 50 11.84 -6.75 8.72
N ILE A 51 12.12 -5.80 7.82
CA ILE A 51 13.48 -5.46 7.36
C ILE A 51 14.34 -5.05 8.56
N ARG A 52 13.85 -4.14 9.42
CA ARG A 52 14.58 -3.70 10.62
C ARG A 52 14.84 -4.83 11.62
N LEU A 53 13.88 -5.74 11.78
CA LEU A 53 14.05 -6.91 12.64
C LEU A 53 15.10 -7.88 12.07
N LEU A 54 15.08 -8.13 10.76
CA LEU A 54 16.04 -8.99 10.08
C LEU A 54 17.46 -8.40 10.10
N GLU A 55 17.59 -7.10 9.89
CA GLU A 55 18.88 -6.40 10.02
C GLU A 55 19.45 -6.54 11.43
N ARG A 56 18.61 -6.38 12.46
CA ARG A 56 19.01 -6.58 13.87
C ARG A 56 19.39 -8.03 14.19
N ALA A 57 18.77 -8.99 13.51
CA ALA A 57 19.09 -10.40 13.65
C ALA A 57 20.34 -10.83 12.85
N GLY A 58 21.01 -9.91 12.14
CA GLY A 58 22.18 -10.21 11.31
C GLY A 58 21.83 -10.82 9.94
N ALA A 59 20.54 -10.94 9.60
CA ALA A 59 20.04 -11.54 8.35
C ALA A 59 19.99 -10.51 7.20
N GLY A 60 21.10 -9.80 6.95
CA GLY A 60 21.16 -8.69 6.00
C GLY A 60 20.75 -9.05 4.56
N THR A 61 21.11 -10.25 4.08
CA THR A 61 20.72 -10.72 2.74
C THR A 61 19.20 -10.87 2.61
N VAL A 62 18.54 -11.47 3.61
CA VAL A 62 17.08 -11.64 3.63
C VAL A 62 16.38 -10.30 3.74
N ALA A 63 16.90 -9.41 4.60
CA ALA A 63 16.40 -8.04 4.73
C ALA A 63 16.43 -7.31 3.37
N ARG A 64 17.52 -7.45 2.61
CA ARG A 64 17.66 -6.82 1.28
C ARG A 64 16.70 -7.40 0.23
N ILE A 65 16.50 -8.71 0.25
CA ILE A 65 15.53 -9.39 -0.65
C ILE A 65 14.11 -8.88 -0.38
N ILE A 66 13.73 -8.66 0.88
CA ILE A 66 12.39 -8.14 1.24
C ILE A 66 12.29 -6.65 0.99
N ALA A 67 13.38 -5.90 1.20
CA ALA A 67 13.43 -4.47 0.99
C ALA A 67 13.12 -4.07 -0.45
N PHE A 68 13.62 -4.81 -1.44
CA PHE A 68 13.45 -4.45 -2.84
C PHE A 68 11.96 -4.37 -3.27
N PRO A 69 11.13 -5.43 -3.15
CA PRO A 69 9.72 -5.34 -3.49
C PRO A 69 8.95 -4.44 -2.52
N GLY A 70 9.32 -4.40 -1.23
CA GLY A 70 8.66 -3.54 -0.24
C GLY A 70 8.78 -2.05 -0.57
N TYR A 71 9.99 -1.57 -0.87
CA TYR A 71 10.23 -0.17 -1.23
C TYR A 71 9.68 0.17 -2.63
N PHE A 72 9.74 -0.77 -3.58
CA PHE A 72 9.14 -0.57 -4.88
C PHE A 72 7.61 -0.39 -4.78
N TRP A 73 6.96 -1.23 -3.96
CA TRP A 73 5.53 -1.13 -3.68
C TRP A 73 5.14 0.20 -3.02
N MET A 74 5.96 0.72 -2.10
CA MET A 74 5.74 2.04 -1.51
C MET A 74 5.72 3.15 -2.55
N GLY A 75 6.69 3.16 -3.46
CA GLY A 75 6.75 4.13 -4.55
C GLY A 75 5.53 4.02 -5.46
N PHE A 76 5.15 2.80 -5.83
CA PHE A 76 3.94 2.53 -6.62
C PHE A 76 2.67 3.06 -5.93
N LEU A 77 2.46 2.74 -4.65
CA LEU A 77 1.29 3.21 -3.91
C LEU A 77 1.24 4.73 -3.78
N PHE A 78 2.39 5.38 -3.60
CA PHE A 78 2.45 6.83 -3.59
C PHE A 78 1.99 7.43 -4.92
N LEU A 79 2.50 6.91 -6.04
CA LEU A 79 2.09 7.35 -7.38
C LEU A 79 0.61 7.08 -7.65
N PHE A 80 0.11 5.90 -7.25
CA PHE A 80 -1.30 5.55 -7.34
C PHE A 80 -2.19 6.53 -6.56
N LEU A 81 -1.83 6.83 -5.31
CA LEU A 81 -2.57 7.75 -4.46
C LEU A 81 -2.54 9.17 -5.02
N ALA A 82 -1.38 9.63 -5.50
CA ALA A 82 -1.24 10.94 -6.13
C ALA A 82 -2.09 11.06 -7.41
N ALA A 83 -2.09 10.04 -8.27
CA ALA A 83 -2.91 10.01 -9.47
C ALA A 83 -4.41 9.98 -9.14
N SER A 84 -4.82 9.14 -8.18
CA SER A 84 -6.20 9.08 -7.70
C SER A 84 -6.68 10.44 -7.20
N LEU A 85 -5.88 11.12 -6.37
CA LEU A 85 -6.21 12.45 -5.86
C LEU A 85 -6.27 13.48 -7.00
N PHE A 86 -5.35 13.41 -7.97
CA PHE A 86 -5.37 14.31 -9.13
C PHE A 86 -6.66 14.16 -9.94
N PHE A 87 -7.07 12.93 -10.26
CA PHE A 87 -8.31 12.68 -11.00
C PHE A 87 -9.55 13.07 -10.20
N PHE A 88 -9.54 12.82 -8.88
CA PHE A 88 -10.62 13.25 -7.99
C PHE A 88 -10.79 14.77 -8.02
N LEU A 89 -9.70 15.53 -7.86
CA LEU A 89 -9.73 16.99 -7.89
C LEU A 89 -10.15 17.51 -9.27
N ALA A 90 -9.57 16.97 -10.35
CA ALA A 90 -9.95 17.33 -11.72
C ALA A 90 -11.44 17.07 -11.99
N GLY A 91 -11.98 15.95 -11.50
CA GLY A 91 -13.40 15.62 -11.60
C GLY A 91 -14.30 16.65 -10.92
N ILE A 92 -13.92 17.13 -9.74
CA ILE A 92 -14.64 18.19 -9.02
C ILE A 92 -14.72 19.47 -9.86
N PHE A 93 -13.61 19.90 -10.49
CA PHE A 93 -13.60 21.11 -11.32
C PHE A 93 -14.47 20.97 -12.59
N ILE A 94 -14.60 19.76 -13.12
CA ILE A 94 -15.39 19.46 -14.34
C ILE A 94 -16.87 19.19 -14.01
N GLY A 95 -17.22 19.03 -12.72
CA GLY A 95 -18.58 18.69 -12.28
C GLY A 95 -18.93 17.20 -12.46
N LEU A 96 -17.92 16.33 -12.58
CA LEU A 96 -18.12 14.89 -12.64
C LEU A 96 -18.43 14.32 -11.24
N PRO A 97 -19.30 13.29 -11.15
CA PRO A 97 -19.55 12.64 -9.88
C PRO A 97 -18.28 11.98 -9.33
N ALA A 98 -18.12 12.05 -8.01
CA ALA A 98 -16.96 11.56 -7.26
C ALA A 98 -16.71 10.03 -7.34
N SER A 99 -17.49 9.30 -8.14
CA SER A 99 -17.42 7.85 -8.30
C SER A 99 -16.36 7.38 -9.30
N LEU A 100 -15.68 8.30 -10.00
CA LEU A 100 -14.61 7.99 -10.95
C LEU A 100 -13.24 7.78 -10.29
#